data_AF-A0A357FVY4-F1
#
_entry.id   AF-A0A357FVY4-F1
#
_cell.length_a   1.000
_cell.length_b   1.000
_cell.length_c   1.000
_cell.angle_alpha   90.00
_cell.angle_beta   90.00
_cell.angle_gamma   90.00
#
_symmetry.space_group_name_H-M   'P 1'
#
loop_
_entity.id
_entity.type
_entity.pdbx_description
1 polymer ?
#
loop_
_entity_poly.entity_id
_entity_poly.type
_entity_poly.pdbx_seq_one_letter_code
_entity_poly.pdbx_strand_id
1 'polypeptide(L)' 'MKIIVTGGAGFIGSALCRYLIGNTPSTVLNIDK' A
#
# COMPACT_ATOMS: atom_id res chain seq x y z
N MET A 1 3.66 -2.24 -11.86
CA MET A 1 2.52 -1.29 -11.90
C MET A 1 2.69 -0.27 -10.76
N LYS A 2 2.29 0.98 -10.95
CA LYS A 2 2.36 2.01 -9.89
C LYS A 2 0.98 2.13 -9.22
N ILE A 3 0.95 2.05 -7.89
CA ILE A 3 -0.28 2.05 -7.10
C ILE A 3 -0.17 3.18 -6.06
N ILE A 4 -1.21 4.00 -5.96
CA ILE A 4 -1.34 4.99 -4.89
C ILE A 4 -2.35 4.43 -3.88
N VAL A 5 -1.98 4.43 -2.61
CA VAL A 5 -2.84 4.03 -1.50
C VAL A 5 -3.02 5.25 -0.61
N THR A 6 -4.27 5.58 -0.28
CA THR A 6 -4.59 6.55 0.78
C THR A 6 -5.09 5.80 2.01
N GLY A 7 -4.88 6.34 3.21
CA GLY A 7 -5.24 5.66 4.46
C GLY A 7 -4.45 4.36 4.70
N GLY A 8 -3.25 4.23 4.13
CA GLY A 8 -2.42 3.04 4.22
C GLY A 8 -1.83 2.80 5.61
N ALA A 9 -1.94 3.72 6.56
CA ALA A 9 -1.58 3.52 7.96
C ALA A 9 -2.73 2.90 8.80
N GLY A 10 -3.93 2.78 8.23
CA GLY A 10 -5.08 2.14 8.90
C GLY A 10 -4.96 0.62 9.04
N PHE A 11 -5.94 0.00 9.71
CA PHE A 11 -5.99 -1.46 9.93
C PHE A 11 -5.88 -2.24 8.62
N ILE A 12 -6.77 -1.96 7.65
CA ILE A 12 -6.79 -2.63 6.35
C ILE A 12 -5.68 -2.10 5.44
N GLY A 13 -5.49 -0.78 5.42
CA GLY A 13 -4.51 -0.12 4.56
C GLY A 13 -3.09 -0.65 4.77
N SER A 14 -2.70 -0.85 6.04
CA SER A 14 -1.36 -1.35 6.36
C SER A 14 -1.14 -2.80 5.92
N ALA A 15 -2.18 -3.64 5.97
CA ALA A 15 -2.13 -5.01 5.49
C ALA A 15 -2.07 -5.07 3.97
N LEU A 16 -2.84 -4.23 3.29
CA LEU A 16 -2.83 -4.11 1.85
C LEU A 16 -1.46 -3.63 1.34
N CYS A 17 -0.88 -2.58 1.92
CA CYS A 17 0.45 -2.09 1.57
C CYS A 17 1.51 -3.20 1.69
N ARG A 18 1.51 -3.94 2.82
CA ARG A 18 2.42 -5.09 3.03
C ARG A 18 2.22 -6.20 2.00
N TYR A 19 0.97 -6.53 1.70
CA TYR A 19 0.65 -7.53 0.70
C TYR A 19 1.16 -7.11 -0.69
N LEU A 20 0.89 -5.88 -1.10
CA LEU A 20 1.27 -5.36 -2.42
C LEU A 20 2.79 -5.36 -2.61
N ILE A 21 3.56 -4.83 -1.65
CA ILE A 21 5.02 -4.78 -1.78
C ILE A 21 5.69 -6.15 -1.63
N GLY A 22 5.05 -7.10 -0.94
CA GLY A 22 5.60 -8.43 -0.69
C GLY A 22 5.25 -9.48 -1.75
N ASN A 23 4.13 -9.31 -2.45
CA ASN A 23 3.58 -10.35 -3.34
C ASN A 23 3.48 -9.91 -4.80
N THR A 24 3.77 -8.65 -5.11
CA THR A 24 3.69 -8.14 -6.47
C THR A 24 4.93 -7.30 -6.80
N PRO A 25 5.32 -7.19 -8.08
CA PRO A 25 6.38 -6.27 -8.51
C PRO A 25 5.85 -4.82 -8.62
N SER A 26 4.85 -4.45 -7.82
CA SER A 26 4.26 -3.12 -7.85
C SER A 26 5.04 -2.14 -6.99
N THR A 27 5.05 -0.89 -7.42
CA THR A 27 5.56 0.21 -6.61
C THR A 27 4.37 0.90 -5.95
N VAL A 28 4.38 0.97 -4.63
CA VAL A 28 3.29 1.54 -3.84
C VAL A 28 3.72 2.89 -3.27
N LEU A 29 2.91 3.93 -3.51
CA LEU A 29 3.00 5.21 -2.83
C LEU A 29 1.85 5.32 -1.83
N ASN A 30 2.16 5.24 -0.55
CA ASN A 30 1.19 5.50 0.51
C ASN A 30 1.13 7.00 0.82
N ILE A 31 -0.07 7.58 0.78
CA ILE A 31 -0.35 8.97 1.16
C ILE A 31 -1.34 8.95 2.33
N ASP A 32 -0.85 9.22 3.52
CA ASP A 32 -1.65 9.33 4.74
C ASP A 32 -1.46 10.71 5.38
N LYS A 33 -2.32 11.09 6.33
CA LYS A 33 -2.24 12.37 7.04
C LYS A 33 -1.17 12.36 8.12
#